data_AF-A0A6A4HK71-F1
#
_entry.id   AF-A0A6A4HK71-F1
#
_cell.length_a   1.000
_cell.length_b   1.000
_cell.length_c   1.000
_cell.angle_alpha   90.00
_cell.angle_beta   90.00
_cell.angle_gamma   90.00
#
_symmetry.space_group_name_H-M   'P 1'
#
loop_
_entity.id
_entity.type
_entity.pdbx_description
1 polymer ?
#
loop_
_entity_poly.entity_id
_entity_poly.type
_entity_poly.pdbx_seq_one_letter_code
_entity_poly.pdbx_strand_id
1 'polypeptide(L)'
;MSDSTEAINVYNSLTDLGLHKDLISLDDFLRLYRADGPLRDALLFFSEHVKGRAGVIEARTQLLRSAEYRSKSNIKQRSDATKRSANDIAVSRLAKANKDMEIYSQELGIKVKTASETHTQLTTVKSQILTRRRVDLILEMLLDKEKERIRRMEEMRSMLVELKRKIPSPSIQCKATTSIDLTSPRRTQDALATLQAYQIRLERLVAQNPDTRDSTRTRTRVTEAESQLRSLVARKLGLESSSGSGAHNEQAEVDRVTQEFINAARDKARKQVRYPSTENMLAEGVSKKELDTLASEVKRKITSLQEVSDLSLKLASSSQQALTSVISEILPPKSKLQLPLPATQDGTRGYVDRLRAGIVNNIGEAEQVNKPCTTPLTTFDQETRRILGLNEAATSAKVLEEVKRMIRSVHNKTQYLNVAAAKVRPALSVPPEKEEELLALYESQKRETEESTEKLLTRKIAKADLGGHGLVQDIEILLKEVHDIVGISHASDPSTRKR
;
A
#
# COMPACT_ATOMS: atom_id res chain seq x y z
N MET A 1 -14.80 -20.10 -18.02
CA MET A 1 -15.94 -20.30 -18.95
C MET A 1 -16.37 -19.00 -19.64
N SER A 2 -16.16 -17.82 -19.03
CA SER A 2 -16.34 -16.52 -19.67
C SER A 2 -15.49 -16.31 -20.93
N ASP A 3 -14.24 -16.78 -20.90
CA ASP A 3 -13.23 -16.41 -21.90
C ASP A 3 -13.43 -17.12 -23.24
N SER A 4 -13.98 -18.34 -23.22
CA SER A 4 -14.32 -19.08 -24.43
C SER A 4 -15.52 -18.46 -25.16
N THR A 5 -16.52 -18.00 -24.42
CA THR A 5 -17.67 -17.29 -24.99
C THR A 5 -17.29 -15.95 -25.60
N GLU A 6 -16.38 -15.21 -24.96
CA GLU A 6 -15.86 -13.95 -25.50
C GLU A 6 -15.09 -14.19 -26.80
N ALA A 7 -14.20 -15.18 -26.83
CA ALA A 7 -13.43 -15.52 -28.02
C ALA A 7 -14.32 -15.92 -29.22
N ILE A 8 -15.40 -16.68 -28.97
CA ILE A 8 -16.38 -17.04 -30.00
C ILE A 8 -17.09 -15.80 -30.53
N ASN A 9 -17.46 -14.85 -29.66
CA ASN A 9 -18.10 -13.60 -30.07
C ASN A 9 -17.18 -12.74 -30.94
N VAL A 10 -15.91 -12.60 -30.56
CA VAL A 10 -14.91 -11.86 -31.35
C VAL A 10 -14.70 -12.52 -32.71
N TYR A 11 -14.61 -13.85 -32.76
CA TYR A 11 -14.47 -14.58 -34.02
C TYR A 11 -15.65 -14.35 -34.97
N ASN A 12 -16.88 -14.36 -34.44
CA ASN A 12 -18.08 -14.08 -35.24
C ASN A 12 -18.08 -12.63 -35.76
N SER A 13 -17.74 -11.65 -34.90
CA SER A 13 -17.63 -10.24 -35.32
C SER A 13 -16.58 -10.03 -36.41
N LEU A 14 -15.43 -10.72 -36.33
CA LEU A 14 -14.39 -10.65 -37.36
C LEU A 14 -14.80 -11.34 -38.66
N THR A 15 -15.58 -12.42 -38.57
CA THR A 15 -16.21 -13.05 -39.73
C THR A 15 -17.14 -12.06 -40.44
N ASP A 16 -17.94 -11.31 -39.69
CA ASP A 16 -18.83 -10.27 -40.24
C ASP A 16 -18.06 -9.07 -40.85
N LEU A 17 -16.81 -8.88 -40.43
CA LEU A 17 -15.86 -7.93 -41.02
C LEU A 17 -15.20 -8.46 -42.31
N GLY A 18 -15.39 -9.74 -42.64
CA GLY A 18 -14.86 -10.37 -43.85
C GLY A 18 -13.71 -11.35 -43.62
N LEU A 19 -13.52 -11.84 -42.39
CA LEU A 19 -12.62 -12.97 -42.14
C LEU A 19 -13.17 -14.21 -42.84
N HIS A 20 -12.41 -14.78 -43.77
CA HIS A 20 -12.79 -16.00 -44.49
C HIS A 20 -12.70 -17.21 -43.56
N LYS A 21 -13.85 -17.87 -43.31
CA LYS A 21 -13.95 -19.08 -42.48
C LYS A 21 -13.09 -20.24 -42.98
N ASP A 22 -12.79 -20.25 -44.28
CA ASP A 22 -12.00 -21.30 -44.92
C ASP A 22 -10.49 -21.16 -44.67
N LEU A 23 -10.02 -19.96 -44.30
CA LEU A 23 -8.60 -19.67 -44.08
C LEU A 23 -8.18 -19.82 -42.62
N ILE A 24 -9.09 -19.51 -41.67
CA ILE A 24 -8.81 -19.59 -40.24
C ILE A 24 -9.98 -20.30 -39.58
N SER A 25 -9.75 -21.53 -39.12
CA SER A 25 -10.75 -22.27 -38.35
C SER A 25 -10.95 -21.64 -36.97
N LEU A 26 -12.10 -21.90 -36.33
CA LEU A 26 -12.36 -21.43 -34.97
C LEU A 26 -11.29 -21.93 -33.98
N ASP A 27 -10.80 -23.16 -34.16
CA ASP A 27 -9.73 -23.72 -33.32
C ASP A 27 -8.40 -23.00 -33.52
N ASP A 28 -8.05 -22.63 -34.76
CA ASP A 28 -6.85 -21.82 -35.04
C ASP A 28 -7.00 -20.41 -34.48
N PHE A 29 -8.19 -19.84 -34.55
CA PHE A 29 -8.49 -18.56 -33.92
C PHE A 29 -8.35 -18.63 -32.40
N LEU A 30 -8.86 -19.67 -31.73
CA LEU A 30 -8.70 -19.85 -30.28
C LEU A 30 -7.23 -20.04 -29.87
N ARG A 31 -6.40 -20.64 -30.75
CA ARG A 31 -4.96 -20.77 -30.53
C ARG A 31 -4.22 -19.42 -30.63
N LEU A 32 -4.68 -18.53 -31.51
CA LEU A 32 -4.17 -17.17 -31.69
C LEU A 32 -4.72 -16.21 -30.61
N TYR A 33 -5.97 -16.40 -30.21
CA TYR A 33 -6.69 -15.66 -29.17
C TYR A 33 -6.31 -16.19 -27.77
N ARG A 34 -5.01 -16.18 -27.44
CA ARG A 34 -4.55 -16.51 -26.10
C ARG A 34 -4.93 -15.39 -25.13
N ALA A 35 -5.42 -15.79 -23.95
CA ALA A 35 -5.97 -14.88 -22.94
C ALA A 35 -5.07 -13.67 -22.60
N ASP A 36 -3.75 -13.79 -22.70
CA ASP A 36 -2.79 -12.74 -22.31
C ASP A 36 -1.92 -12.23 -23.48
N GLY A 37 -2.36 -12.37 -24.72
CA GLY A 37 -1.59 -11.94 -25.90
C GLY A 37 -1.90 -10.51 -26.37
N PRO A 38 -0.93 -9.70 -26.82
CA PRO A 38 -1.19 -8.37 -27.40
C PRO A 38 -2.06 -8.44 -28.67
N LEU A 39 -2.05 -9.58 -29.37
CA LEU A 39 -2.94 -9.83 -30.50
C LEU A 39 -4.41 -9.92 -30.07
N ARG A 40 -4.70 -10.42 -28.86
CA ARG A 40 -6.06 -10.47 -28.29
C ARG A 40 -6.63 -9.07 -28.19
N ASP A 41 -5.88 -8.14 -27.58
CA ASP A 41 -6.30 -6.75 -27.40
C ASP A 41 -6.57 -6.06 -28.76
N ALA A 42 -5.73 -6.32 -29.75
CA ALA A 42 -5.94 -5.80 -31.11
C ALA A 42 -7.21 -6.37 -31.74
N LEU A 43 -7.42 -7.69 -31.68
CA LEU A 43 -8.60 -8.35 -32.24
C LEU A 43 -9.89 -7.91 -31.53
N LEU A 44 -9.84 -7.74 -30.20
CA LEU A 44 -10.95 -7.23 -29.41
C LEU A 44 -11.27 -5.79 -29.83
N PHE A 45 -10.25 -4.92 -29.91
CA PHE A 45 -10.39 -3.54 -30.38
C PHE A 45 -11.02 -3.46 -31.77
N PHE A 46 -10.55 -4.29 -32.72
CA PHE A 46 -11.11 -4.34 -34.07
C PHE A 46 -12.58 -4.79 -34.06
N SER A 47 -12.93 -5.78 -33.25
CA SER A 47 -14.30 -6.28 -33.13
C SER A 47 -15.27 -5.26 -32.50
N GLU A 48 -14.78 -4.42 -31.58
CA GLU A 48 -15.59 -3.39 -30.92
C GLU A 48 -15.73 -2.11 -31.74
N HIS A 49 -14.67 -1.71 -32.44
CA HIS A 49 -14.58 -0.37 -33.04
C HIS A 49 -14.79 -0.34 -34.55
N VAL A 50 -14.56 -1.46 -35.25
CA VAL A 50 -14.83 -1.53 -36.68
C VAL A 50 -16.22 -2.10 -36.89
N LYS A 51 -17.15 -1.22 -37.28
CA LYS A 51 -18.50 -1.63 -37.65
C LYS A 51 -18.41 -2.53 -38.89
N GLY A 52 -18.64 -3.83 -38.69
CA GLY A 52 -18.62 -4.83 -39.74
C GLY A 52 -19.66 -4.60 -40.84
N ARG A 53 -19.64 -5.45 -41.86
CA ARG A 53 -20.62 -5.40 -42.96
C ARG A 53 -22.05 -5.48 -42.41
N ALA A 54 -22.26 -6.27 -41.35
CA ALA A 54 -23.52 -6.34 -40.62
C ALA A 54 -23.96 -4.99 -40.03
N GLY A 55 -23.07 -4.26 -39.35
CA GLY A 55 -23.37 -2.93 -38.81
C GLY A 55 -23.64 -1.88 -39.89
N VAL A 56 -22.95 -1.97 -41.04
CA VAL A 56 -23.23 -1.11 -42.21
C VAL A 56 -24.58 -1.47 -42.84
N ILE A 57 -24.93 -2.76 -42.94
CA ILE A 57 -26.23 -3.22 -43.42
C ILE A 57 -27.34 -2.78 -42.46
N GLU A 58 -27.12 -2.83 -41.15
CA GLU A 58 -28.07 -2.34 -40.17
C GLU A 58 -28.28 -0.83 -40.30
N ALA A 59 -27.20 -0.04 -40.40
CA ALA A 59 -27.30 1.39 -40.65
C ALA A 59 -28.03 1.70 -41.98
N ARG A 60 -27.76 0.90 -43.03
CA ARG A 60 -28.42 1.04 -44.34
C ARG A 60 -29.90 0.65 -44.27
N THR A 61 -30.25 -0.39 -43.53
CA THR A 61 -31.65 -0.80 -43.33
C THR A 61 -32.39 0.17 -42.42
N GLN A 62 -31.76 0.79 -41.43
CA GLN A 62 -32.33 1.91 -40.67
C GLN A 62 -32.55 3.13 -41.56
N LEU A 63 -31.60 3.47 -42.44
CA LEU A 63 -31.76 4.53 -43.44
C LEU A 63 -32.93 4.23 -44.39
N LEU A 64 -33.00 3.00 -44.92
CA LEU A 64 -34.08 2.58 -45.81
C LEU A 64 -35.42 2.55 -45.10
N ARG A 65 -35.51 2.04 -43.86
CA ARG A 65 -36.73 2.13 -43.05
C ARG A 65 -37.12 3.58 -42.81
N SER A 66 -36.17 4.46 -42.48
CA SER A 66 -36.45 5.89 -42.30
C SER A 66 -36.95 6.54 -43.60
N ALA A 67 -36.44 6.10 -44.76
CA ALA A 67 -36.91 6.52 -46.08
C ALA A 67 -38.30 5.95 -46.41
N GLU A 68 -38.58 4.70 -46.05
CA GLU A 68 -39.91 4.09 -46.18
C GLU A 68 -40.93 4.73 -45.24
N TYR A 69 -40.56 5.07 -44.00
CA TYR A 69 -41.45 5.83 -43.10
C TYR A 69 -41.75 7.22 -43.66
N ARG A 70 -40.79 7.86 -44.34
CA ARG A 70 -41.03 9.09 -45.11
C ARG A 70 -41.93 8.86 -46.34
N SER A 71 -41.88 7.68 -46.95
CA SER A 71 -42.70 7.33 -48.11
C SER A 71 -44.11 6.84 -47.74
N LYS A 72 -44.28 6.20 -46.57
CA LYS A 72 -45.55 5.63 -46.05
C LYS A 72 -46.30 6.63 -45.19
N SER A 73 -45.62 7.57 -44.53
CA SER A 73 -46.29 8.79 -44.13
C SER A 73 -46.72 9.48 -45.42
N ASN A 74 -48.03 9.53 -45.66
CA ASN A 74 -48.67 10.21 -46.78
C ASN A 74 -48.44 11.74 -46.75
N ILE A 75 -47.21 12.19 -46.51
CA ILE A 75 -46.72 13.47 -46.97
C ILE A 75 -46.56 13.29 -48.47
N LYS A 76 -47.71 13.34 -49.17
CA LYS A 76 -47.78 13.46 -50.63
C LYS A 76 -46.64 14.36 -51.06
N GLN A 77 -45.74 13.84 -51.90
CA GLN A 77 -44.90 14.68 -52.74
C GLN A 77 -45.86 15.63 -53.46
N ARG A 78 -45.99 16.83 -52.88
CA ARG A 78 -46.78 17.92 -53.37
C ARG A 78 -46.13 18.32 -54.69
N SER A 79 -46.68 17.85 -55.80
CA SER A 79 -46.62 18.59 -57.06
C SER A 79 -47.31 19.96 -56.92
N ASP A 80 -48.07 20.19 -55.84
CA ASP A 80 -48.55 21.51 -55.37
C ASP A 80 -47.67 22.12 -54.25
N ALA A 81 -46.35 22.15 -54.47
CA ALA A 81 -45.37 22.69 -53.51
C ALA A 81 -45.36 24.23 -53.40
N THR A 82 -46.28 24.94 -54.06
CA THR A 82 -46.20 26.41 -54.15
C THR A 82 -46.78 27.16 -52.95
N LYS A 83 -47.46 26.52 -51.99
CA LYS A 83 -47.97 27.23 -50.79
C LYS A 83 -47.97 26.37 -49.52
N ARG A 84 -46.81 25.88 -49.05
CA ARG A 84 -46.65 25.84 -47.58
C ARG A 84 -46.35 27.27 -47.19
N SER A 85 -47.10 27.84 -46.24
CA SER A 85 -46.78 29.20 -45.80
C SER A 85 -45.34 29.18 -45.29
N ALA A 86 -44.57 30.23 -45.57
CA ALA A 86 -43.20 30.34 -45.06
C ALA A 86 -43.16 30.11 -43.54
N ASN A 87 -44.27 30.43 -42.86
CA ASN A 87 -44.48 30.20 -41.44
C ASN A 87 -44.46 28.70 -41.06
N ASP A 88 -45.14 27.80 -41.80
CA ASP A 88 -45.14 26.37 -41.47
C ASP A 88 -43.75 25.74 -41.62
N ILE A 89 -42.97 26.19 -42.62
CA ILE A 89 -41.59 25.77 -42.83
C ILE A 89 -40.72 26.28 -41.68
N ALA A 90 -40.91 27.53 -41.26
CA ALA A 90 -40.20 28.12 -40.12
C ALA A 90 -40.52 27.37 -38.81
N VAL A 91 -41.80 27.09 -38.54
CA VAL A 91 -42.25 26.34 -37.35
C VAL A 91 -41.68 24.92 -37.34
N SER A 92 -41.70 24.21 -38.48
CA SER A 92 -41.12 22.87 -38.56
C SER A 92 -39.60 22.87 -38.35
N ARG A 93 -38.89 23.86 -38.90
CA ARG A 93 -37.44 24.03 -38.69
C ARG A 93 -37.12 24.37 -37.23
N LEU A 94 -37.91 25.23 -36.61
CA LEU A 94 -37.76 25.60 -35.20
C LEU A 94 -38.04 24.40 -34.28
N ALA A 95 -39.10 23.63 -34.55
CA ALA A 95 -39.40 22.41 -33.80
C ALA A 95 -38.29 21.35 -33.93
N LYS A 96 -37.70 21.23 -35.13
CA LYS A 96 -36.53 20.37 -35.34
C LYS A 96 -35.30 20.88 -34.56
N ALA A 97 -34.99 22.16 -34.66
CA ALA A 97 -33.87 22.78 -33.95
C ALA A 97 -34.00 22.63 -32.43
N ASN A 98 -35.21 22.78 -31.89
CA ASN A 98 -35.47 22.56 -30.47
C ASN A 98 -35.25 21.10 -30.05
N LYS A 99 -35.68 20.12 -30.87
CA LYS A 99 -35.41 18.70 -30.60
C LYS A 99 -33.92 18.39 -30.69
N ASP A 100 -33.21 18.93 -31.68
CA ASP A 100 -31.77 18.75 -31.82
C ASP A 100 -31.05 19.37 -30.61
N MET A 101 -31.47 20.56 -30.15
CA MET A 101 -30.95 21.20 -28.93
C MET A 101 -31.19 20.35 -27.67
N GLU A 102 -32.36 19.72 -27.55
CA GLU A 102 -32.68 18.81 -26.46
C GLU A 102 -31.79 17.55 -26.48
N ILE A 103 -31.56 16.97 -27.66
CA ILE A 103 -30.65 15.82 -27.81
C ILE A 103 -29.22 16.21 -27.40
N TYR A 104 -28.73 17.37 -27.87
CA TYR A 104 -27.39 17.82 -27.51
C TYR A 104 -27.25 18.18 -26.04
N SER A 105 -28.29 18.71 -25.38
CA SER A 105 -28.26 19.00 -23.95
C SER A 105 -28.21 17.72 -23.12
N GLN A 106 -28.96 16.69 -23.52
CA GLN A 106 -28.88 15.35 -22.91
C GLN A 106 -27.51 14.71 -23.10
N GLU A 107 -26.94 14.76 -24.31
CA GLU A 107 -25.61 14.21 -24.60
C GLU A 107 -24.52 14.95 -23.79
N LEU A 108 -24.60 16.28 -23.69
CA LEU A 108 -23.70 17.07 -22.86
C LEU A 108 -23.84 16.68 -21.38
N GLY A 109 -25.06 16.47 -20.88
CA GLY A 109 -25.30 16.02 -19.52
C GLY A 109 -24.65 14.66 -19.21
N ILE A 110 -24.72 13.71 -20.15
CA ILE A 110 -24.06 12.40 -20.04
C ILE A 110 -22.53 12.56 -20.05
N LYS A 111 -21.98 13.40 -20.93
CA LYS A 111 -20.54 13.68 -20.99
C LYS A 111 -20.01 14.36 -19.73
N VAL A 112 -20.76 15.30 -19.14
CA VAL A 112 -20.41 15.94 -17.87
C VAL A 112 -20.45 14.94 -16.71
N LYS A 113 -21.45 14.05 -16.68
CA LYS A 113 -21.54 13.01 -15.65
C LYS A 113 -20.39 12.00 -15.75
N THR A 114 -20.07 11.53 -16.94
CA THR A 114 -18.92 10.62 -17.15
C THR A 114 -17.58 11.30 -16.84
N ALA A 115 -17.43 12.59 -17.16
CA ALA A 115 -16.26 13.38 -16.77
C ALA A 115 -16.13 13.53 -15.23
N SER A 116 -17.23 13.70 -14.50
CA SER A 116 -17.19 13.79 -13.04
C SER A 116 -16.90 12.43 -12.39
N GLU A 117 -17.46 11.34 -12.91
CA GLU A 117 -17.16 9.97 -12.49
C GLU A 117 -15.68 9.64 -12.70
N THR A 118 -15.11 9.95 -13.87
CA THR A 118 -13.67 9.76 -14.13
C THR A 118 -12.79 10.66 -13.23
N HIS A 119 -13.21 11.88 -12.93
CA HIS A 119 -12.51 12.75 -11.97
C HIS A 119 -12.50 12.18 -10.54
N THR A 120 -13.62 11.63 -10.07
CA THR A 120 -13.71 10.95 -8.76
C THR A 120 -12.85 9.68 -8.70
N GLN A 121 -12.77 8.92 -9.79
CA GLN A 121 -11.84 7.79 -9.89
C GLN A 121 -10.38 8.26 -9.84
N LEU A 122 -10.03 9.32 -10.58
CA LEU A 122 -8.68 9.86 -10.62
C LEU A 122 -8.22 10.39 -9.25
N THR A 123 -9.10 11.09 -8.53
CA THR A 123 -8.81 11.55 -7.16
C THR A 123 -8.66 10.39 -6.19
N THR A 124 -9.44 9.32 -6.34
CA THR A 124 -9.31 8.09 -5.56
C THR A 124 -7.94 7.43 -5.81
N VAL A 125 -7.54 7.21 -7.06
CA VAL A 125 -6.24 6.64 -7.42
C VAL A 125 -5.09 7.53 -6.93
N LYS A 126 -5.21 8.86 -7.07
CA LYS A 126 -4.22 9.81 -6.54
C LYS A 126 -4.03 9.67 -5.03
N SER A 127 -5.11 9.52 -4.27
CA SER A 127 -5.02 9.31 -2.83
C SER A 127 -4.37 7.97 -2.47
N GLN A 128 -4.66 6.90 -3.22
CA GLN A 128 -4.00 5.59 -3.08
C GLN A 128 -2.50 5.63 -3.40
N ILE A 129 -2.07 6.40 -4.40
CA ILE A 129 -0.65 6.59 -4.71
C ILE A 129 0.07 7.33 -3.57
N LEU A 130 -0.56 8.37 -3.01
CA LEU A 130 0.01 9.12 -1.88
C LEU A 130 0.14 8.25 -0.62
N THR A 131 -0.85 7.39 -0.34
CA THR A 131 -0.76 6.46 0.80
C THR A 131 0.33 5.42 0.59
N ARG A 132 0.49 4.87 -0.63
CA ARG A 132 1.59 3.96 -0.96
C ARG A 132 2.97 4.63 -0.79
N ARG A 133 3.17 5.81 -1.36
CA ARG A 133 4.42 6.59 -1.19
C ARG A 133 4.75 6.84 0.29
N ARG A 134 3.73 7.11 1.12
CA ARG A 134 3.90 7.28 2.57
C ARG A 134 4.32 5.97 3.25
N VAL A 135 3.74 4.84 2.86
CA VAL A 135 4.13 3.52 3.37
C VAL A 135 5.57 3.19 2.98
N ASP A 136 5.95 3.44 1.72
CA ASP A 136 7.31 3.21 1.23
C ASP A 136 8.34 4.03 2.01
N LEU A 137 8.07 5.33 2.24
CA LEU A 137 8.92 6.19 3.06
C LEU A 137 9.06 5.68 4.50
N ILE A 138 7.98 5.18 5.10
CA ILE A 138 8.02 4.60 6.46
C ILE A 138 8.87 3.32 6.46
N LEU A 139 8.75 2.47 5.44
CA LEU A 139 9.53 1.24 5.32
C LEU A 139 11.02 1.55 5.12
N GLU A 140 11.36 2.56 4.33
CA GLU A 140 12.75 3.03 4.14
C GLU A 140 13.33 3.55 5.47
N MET A 141 12.59 4.39 6.20
CA MET A 141 13.01 4.85 7.52
C MET A 141 13.18 3.71 8.54
N LEU A 142 12.33 2.67 8.49
CA LEU A 142 12.45 1.50 9.35
C LEU A 142 13.67 0.66 9.00
N LEU A 143 13.96 0.50 7.71
CA LEU A 143 15.13 -0.20 7.21
C LEU A 143 16.43 0.50 7.63
N ASP A 144 16.47 1.83 7.58
CA ASP A 144 17.64 2.59 8.06
C ASP A 144 17.80 2.52 9.59
N LYS A 145 16.71 2.53 10.34
CA LYS A 145 16.75 2.29 11.80
C LYS A 145 17.24 0.89 12.14
N GLU A 146 16.88 -0.12 11.34
CA GLU A 146 17.33 -1.49 11.53
C GLU A 146 18.83 -1.64 11.23
N LYS A 147 19.32 -1.02 10.14
CA LYS A 147 20.77 -0.96 9.85
C LYS A 147 21.55 -0.34 11.01
N GLU A 148 21.07 0.78 11.55
CA GLU A 148 21.70 1.45 12.68
C GLU A 148 21.63 0.59 13.96
N ARG A 149 20.55 -0.15 14.19
CA ARG A 149 20.45 -1.12 15.28
C ARG A 149 21.50 -2.24 15.15
N ILE A 150 21.64 -2.81 13.95
CA ILE A 150 22.64 -3.85 13.65
C ILE A 150 24.04 -3.29 13.90
N ARG A 151 24.34 -2.08 13.41
CA ARG A 151 25.63 -1.41 13.63
C ARG A 151 25.98 -1.28 15.11
N ARG A 152 25.03 -0.82 15.95
CA ARG A 152 25.24 -0.71 17.40
C ARG A 152 25.42 -2.07 18.08
N MET A 153 24.74 -3.12 17.61
CA MET A 153 24.94 -4.47 18.12
C MET A 153 26.34 -5.00 17.78
N GLU A 154 26.85 -4.69 16.59
CA GLU A 154 28.22 -5.01 16.20
C GLU A 154 29.26 -4.24 17.03
N GLU A 155 29.05 -2.95 17.27
CA GLU A 155 29.88 -2.13 18.17
C GLU A 155 29.89 -2.71 19.60
N MET A 156 28.72 -3.05 20.16
CA MET A 156 28.62 -3.72 21.47
C MET A 156 29.35 -5.07 21.49
N ARG A 157 29.20 -5.88 20.43
CA ARG A 157 29.92 -7.14 20.30
C ARG A 157 31.43 -6.92 20.29
N SER A 158 31.91 -5.90 19.58
CA SER A 158 33.33 -5.53 19.56
C SER A 158 33.83 -5.17 20.96
N MET A 159 33.09 -4.31 21.68
CA MET A 159 33.42 -3.93 23.06
C MET A 159 33.45 -5.14 24.01
N LEU A 160 32.52 -6.09 23.88
CA LEU A 160 32.51 -7.31 24.69
C LEU A 160 33.72 -8.22 24.39
N VAL A 161 34.15 -8.31 23.13
CA VAL A 161 35.35 -9.05 22.74
C VAL A 161 36.60 -8.38 23.30
N GLU A 162 36.69 -7.05 23.24
CA GLU A 162 37.79 -6.29 23.85
C GLU A 162 37.84 -6.46 25.37
N LEU A 163 36.69 -6.37 26.05
CA LEU A 163 36.58 -6.63 27.49
C LEU A 163 37.03 -8.05 27.82
N LYS A 164 36.56 -9.05 27.07
CA LYS A 164 36.97 -10.45 27.24
C LYS A 164 38.48 -10.63 27.05
N ARG A 165 39.11 -9.86 26.15
CA ARG A 165 40.55 -9.87 25.92
C ARG A 165 41.33 -9.13 27.02
N LYS A 166 40.77 -8.06 27.58
CA LYS A 166 41.38 -7.24 28.63
C LYS A 166 41.28 -7.87 30.02
N ILE A 167 40.25 -8.68 30.29
CA ILE A 167 40.12 -9.42 31.55
C ILE A 167 41.13 -10.58 31.52
N PRO A 168 42.27 -10.49 32.24
CA PRO A 168 43.26 -11.55 32.25
C PRO A 168 42.62 -12.74 32.95
N SER A 169 42.35 -13.81 32.21
CA SER A 169 41.52 -14.94 32.63
C SER A 169 41.94 -15.45 34.01
N PRO A 170 41.24 -15.08 35.10
CA PRO A 170 41.45 -15.72 36.37
C PRO A 170 40.60 -16.99 36.33
N SER A 171 41.16 -18.12 36.74
CA SER A 171 40.44 -19.39 36.87
C SER A 171 39.41 -19.31 38.01
N ILE A 172 38.39 -18.46 37.86
CA ILE A 172 37.30 -18.37 38.82
C ILE A 172 36.33 -19.47 38.43
N GLN A 173 36.40 -20.57 39.19
CA GLN A 173 35.36 -21.59 39.23
C GLN A 173 34.06 -20.92 39.69
N CYS A 174 33.27 -20.42 38.73
CA CYS A 174 31.92 -19.95 38.99
C CYS A 174 31.05 -21.15 39.39
N LYS A 175 30.84 -21.30 40.69
CA LYS A 175 29.79 -22.17 41.23
C LYS A 175 28.45 -21.64 40.72
N ALA A 176 27.72 -22.51 40.01
CA ALA A 176 26.41 -22.22 39.45
C ALA A 176 25.42 -21.86 40.57
N THR A 177 25.21 -20.57 40.81
CA THR A 177 24.10 -20.09 41.62
C THR A 177 22.87 -19.94 40.74
N THR A 178 21.93 -20.85 40.98
CA THR A 178 20.47 -20.73 40.83
C THR A 178 19.94 -19.60 39.95
N SER A 179 19.29 -20.01 38.87
CA SER A 179 18.42 -19.24 37.97
C SER A 179 17.54 -18.22 38.71
N ILE A 180 17.92 -16.95 38.65
CA ILE A 180 17.01 -15.85 38.93
C ILE A 180 16.23 -15.58 37.65
N ASP A 181 14.94 -15.86 37.71
CA ASP A 181 13.96 -15.71 36.64
C ASP A 181 13.72 -14.21 36.36
N LEU A 182 14.52 -13.62 35.46
CA LEU A 182 14.46 -12.22 35.04
C LEU A 182 13.40 -11.96 33.95
N THR A 183 12.18 -12.46 34.13
CA THR A 183 11.10 -12.36 33.11
C THR A 183 10.32 -11.04 33.11
N SER A 184 10.67 -10.03 33.90
CA SER A 184 9.87 -8.78 34.00
C SER A 184 10.58 -7.41 33.85
N PRO A 185 11.56 -7.19 32.95
CA PRO A 185 11.98 -5.83 32.58
C PRO A 185 11.24 -5.25 31.34
N ARG A 186 10.57 -6.08 30.52
CA ARG A 186 9.93 -5.61 29.27
C ARG A 186 8.66 -4.78 29.48
N ARG A 187 7.84 -5.11 30.49
CA ARG A 187 6.56 -4.41 30.72
C ARG A 187 6.74 -2.96 31.14
N THR A 188 7.75 -2.67 31.96
CA THR A 188 8.09 -1.30 32.36
C THR A 188 8.69 -0.51 31.19
N GLN A 189 9.47 -1.15 30.34
CA GLN A 189 10.03 -0.51 29.14
C GLN A 189 8.95 -0.14 28.11
N ASP A 190 7.98 -1.04 27.88
CA ASP A 190 6.85 -0.78 26.98
C ASP A 190 5.89 0.30 27.54
N ALA A 191 5.67 0.33 28.85
CA ALA A 191 4.90 1.37 29.53
C ALA A 191 5.58 2.75 29.44
N LEU A 192 6.90 2.81 29.63
CA LEU A 192 7.68 4.03 29.47
C LEU A 192 7.70 4.51 28.02
N ALA A 193 7.81 3.59 27.06
CA ALA A 193 7.76 3.92 25.63
C ALA A 193 6.39 4.49 25.20
N THR A 194 5.30 3.93 25.72
CA THR A 194 3.95 4.46 25.46
C THR A 194 3.72 5.82 26.12
N LEU A 195 4.24 6.03 27.33
CA LEU A 195 4.15 7.31 28.03
C LEU A 195 4.96 8.40 27.32
N GLN A 196 6.18 8.07 26.86
CA GLN A 196 7.00 8.97 26.04
C GLN A 196 6.34 9.30 24.69
N ALA A 197 5.74 8.32 24.02
CA ALA A 197 5.02 8.55 22.77
C ALA A 197 3.81 9.49 22.96
N TYR A 198 3.10 9.36 24.08
CA TYR A 198 2.01 10.26 24.46
C TYR A 198 2.50 11.68 24.74
N GLN A 199 3.60 11.82 25.49
CA GLN A 199 4.21 13.12 25.79
C GLN A 199 4.68 13.84 24.51
N ILE A 200 5.34 13.14 23.59
CA ILE A 200 5.73 13.70 22.28
C ILE A 200 4.50 14.12 21.47
N ARG A 201 3.41 13.36 21.53
CA ARG A 201 2.16 13.71 20.84
C ARG A 201 1.52 14.97 21.45
N LEU A 202 1.51 15.09 22.77
CA LEU A 202 1.05 16.30 23.46
C LEU A 202 1.92 17.51 23.11
N GLU A 203 3.24 17.37 23.17
CA GLU A 203 4.18 18.42 22.77
C GLU A 203 4.02 18.83 21.31
N ARG A 204 3.76 17.89 20.40
CA ARG A 204 3.44 18.21 19.00
C ARG A 204 2.12 18.95 18.85
N LEU A 205 1.09 18.59 19.62
CA LEU A 205 -0.19 19.32 19.61
C LEU A 205 -0.05 20.73 20.21
N VAL A 206 0.82 20.89 21.20
CA VAL A 206 1.18 22.19 21.78
C VAL A 206 2.04 23.00 20.80
N ALA A 207 3.03 22.39 20.15
CA ALA A 207 3.94 23.04 19.20
C ALA A 207 3.30 23.31 17.83
N GLN A 208 2.28 22.55 17.43
CA GLN A 208 1.39 22.89 16.31
C GLN A 208 0.49 24.10 16.63
N ASN A 209 0.45 24.53 17.90
CA ASN A 209 -0.13 25.79 18.36
C ASN A 209 0.96 26.70 18.97
N PRO A 210 1.98 27.11 18.19
CA PRO A 210 3.10 27.89 18.73
C PRO A 210 2.69 29.30 19.19
N ASP A 211 1.49 29.76 18.79
CA ASP A 211 0.95 31.08 19.11
C ASP A 211 -0.02 31.08 20.31
N THR A 212 0.16 30.16 21.27
CA THR A 212 -0.61 30.16 22.53
C THR A 212 -0.16 31.22 23.53
N ARG A 213 0.88 32.00 23.23
CA ARG A 213 1.25 33.19 24.00
C ARG A 213 0.51 34.48 23.59
N ASP A 214 -0.10 34.50 22.40
CA ASP A 214 -0.96 35.61 21.96
C ASP A 214 -2.43 35.18 22.00
N SER A 215 -3.08 35.43 23.15
CA SER A 215 -4.48 35.09 23.45
C SER A 215 -5.52 35.70 22.49
N THR A 216 -5.12 36.58 21.59
CA THR A 216 -5.99 37.24 20.60
C THR A 216 -6.11 36.46 19.28
N ARG A 217 -5.10 35.69 18.85
CA ARG A 217 -5.11 34.94 17.58
C ARG A 217 -5.65 33.51 17.69
N THR A 218 -5.60 32.91 18.87
CA THR A 218 -6.29 31.63 19.14
C THR A 218 -7.80 31.79 19.09
N ARG A 219 -8.32 32.96 19.46
CA ARG A 219 -9.74 33.30 19.33
C ARG A 219 -10.17 33.34 17.86
N THR A 220 -9.34 33.87 16.95
CA THR A 220 -9.70 33.98 15.51
C THR A 220 -9.68 32.63 14.77
N ARG A 221 -8.78 31.70 15.09
CA ARG A 221 -8.77 30.37 14.44
C ARG A 221 -9.84 29.42 14.96
N VAL A 222 -10.15 29.46 16.26
CA VAL A 222 -11.32 28.73 16.79
C VAL A 222 -12.59 29.26 16.13
N THR A 223 -12.68 30.58 15.90
CA THR A 223 -13.81 31.15 15.16
C THR A 223 -13.84 30.79 13.67
N GLU A 224 -12.70 30.50 13.02
CA GLU A 224 -12.67 30.04 11.62
C GLU A 224 -13.16 28.59 11.46
N ALA A 225 -12.69 27.68 12.33
CA ALA A 225 -13.19 26.31 12.31
C ALA A 225 -14.66 26.24 12.73
N GLU A 226 -15.06 27.07 13.70
CA GLU A 226 -16.44 27.20 14.14
C GLU A 226 -17.32 27.84 13.05
N SER A 227 -16.83 28.85 12.32
CA SER A 227 -17.57 29.45 11.20
C SER A 227 -17.76 28.48 10.04
N GLN A 228 -16.76 27.64 9.74
CA GLN A 228 -16.88 26.55 8.77
C GLN A 228 -17.88 25.47 9.22
N LEU A 229 -17.93 25.16 10.51
CA LEU A 229 -18.92 24.24 11.04
C LEU A 229 -20.33 24.84 10.96
N ARG A 230 -20.50 26.11 11.33
CA ARG A 230 -21.77 26.84 11.22
C ARG A 230 -22.27 26.91 9.78
N SER A 231 -21.39 27.17 8.81
CA SER A 231 -21.79 27.18 7.38
C SER A 231 -22.23 25.81 6.89
N LEU A 232 -21.53 24.74 7.28
CA LEU A 232 -21.95 23.37 6.93
C LEU A 232 -23.28 22.98 7.58
N VAL A 233 -23.52 23.40 8.82
CA VAL A 233 -24.80 23.18 9.51
C VAL A 233 -25.92 23.96 8.81
N ALA A 234 -25.70 25.23 8.49
CA ALA A 234 -26.65 26.06 7.73
C ALA A 234 -26.98 25.43 6.38
N ARG A 235 -25.96 24.94 5.65
CA ARG A 235 -26.15 24.23 4.37
C ARG A 235 -26.99 22.98 4.50
N LYS A 236 -26.78 22.21 5.57
CA LYS A 236 -27.48 20.93 5.80
C LYS A 236 -28.90 21.13 6.29
N LEU A 237 -29.17 22.22 6.98
CA LEU A 237 -30.53 22.64 7.36
C LEU A 237 -31.27 23.34 6.21
N GLY A 238 -30.60 23.62 5.09
CA GLY A 238 -31.20 24.29 3.93
C GLY A 238 -31.37 25.81 4.10
N LEU A 239 -30.63 26.41 5.03
CA LEU A 239 -30.76 27.81 5.47
C LEU A 239 -29.75 28.76 4.80
N GLU A 240 -28.99 28.31 3.79
CA GLU A 240 -27.95 29.12 3.12
C GLU A 240 -28.50 30.17 2.14
N SER A 241 -29.80 30.16 1.82
CA SER A 241 -30.35 30.95 0.69
C SER A 241 -31.49 31.90 1.06
N SER A 242 -31.88 31.98 2.32
CA SER A 242 -32.99 32.80 2.81
C SER A 242 -32.52 34.19 3.25
N SER A 243 -32.22 35.06 2.28
CA SER A 243 -31.94 36.49 2.52
C SER A 243 -33.16 37.31 2.97
N GLY A 244 -34.25 36.65 3.39
CA GLY A 244 -35.53 37.25 3.75
C GLY A 244 -35.61 37.63 5.23
N SER A 245 -36.67 38.36 5.62
CA SER A 245 -36.85 38.89 6.98
C SER A 245 -37.05 37.84 8.10
N GLY A 246 -36.81 36.55 7.81
CA GLY A 246 -36.77 35.44 8.77
C GLY A 246 -35.38 35.07 9.31
N ALA A 247 -34.32 35.76 8.84
CA ALA A 247 -32.92 35.42 9.13
C ALA A 247 -32.54 35.30 10.62
N HIS A 248 -33.25 35.99 11.52
CA HIS A 248 -32.95 35.91 12.96
C HIS A 248 -33.32 34.57 13.60
N ASN A 249 -34.42 33.94 13.19
CA ASN A 249 -34.83 32.63 13.72
C ASN A 249 -33.96 31.50 13.16
N GLU A 250 -33.60 31.60 11.88
CA GLU A 250 -32.77 30.60 11.19
C GLU A 250 -31.35 30.56 11.76
N GLN A 251 -30.77 31.72 12.07
CA GLN A 251 -29.45 31.79 12.70
C GLN A 251 -29.45 31.20 14.11
N ALA A 252 -30.51 31.42 14.90
CA ALA A 252 -30.65 30.83 16.23
C ALA A 252 -30.74 29.29 16.18
N GLU A 253 -31.36 28.73 15.16
CA GLU A 253 -31.43 27.28 14.96
C GLU A 253 -30.07 26.68 14.55
N VAL A 254 -29.34 27.34 13.64
CA VAL A 254 -27.97 26.96 13.27
C VAL A 254 -27.05 26.97 14.49
N ASP A 255 -27.15 28.01 15.32
CA ASP A 255 -26.33 28.15 16.53
C ASP A 255 -26.67 27.05 17.57
N ARG A 256 -27.95 26.72 17.75
CA ARG A 256 -28.38 25.62 18.63
C ARG A 256 -27.78 24.28 18.21
N VAL A 257 -27.93 23.92 16.94
CA VAL A 257 -27.43 22.64 16.40
C VAL A 257 -25.90 22.59 16.44
N THR A 258 -25.23 23.68 16.13
CA THR A 258 -23.77 23.79 16.23
C THR A 258 -23.30 23.54 17.67
N GLN A 259 -23.99 24.11 18.66
CA GLN A 259 -23.66 23.92 20.06
C GLN A 259 -23.88 22.47 20.53
N GLU A 260 -24.92 21.79 20.04
CA GLU A 260 -25.15 20.37 20.29
C GLU A 260 -24.00 19.49 19.76
N PHE A 261 -23.50 19.76 18.54
CA PHE A 261 -22.33 19.07 18.00
C PHE A 261 -21.07 19.30 18.82
N ILE A 262 -20.82 20.54 19.26
CA ILE A 262 -19.67 20.88 20.11
C ILE A 262 -19.77 20.14 21.45
N ASN A 263 -20.95 20.09 22.07
CA ASN A 263 -21.18 19.38 23.33
C ASN A 263 -20.98 17.86 23.17
N ALA A 264 -21.54 17.26 22.10
CA ALA A 264 -21.34 15.84 21.82
C ALA A 264 -19.87 15.50 21.57
N ALA A 265 -19.14 16.36 20.84
CA ALA A 265 -17.71 16.19 20.62
C ALA A 265 -16.91 16.32 21.92
N ARG A 266 -17.24 17.27 22.79
CA ARG A 266 -16.64 17.42 24.12
C ARG A 266 -16.91 16.20 25.00
N ASP A 267 -18.13 15.68 25.01
CA ASP A 267 -18.47 14.49 25.79
C ASP A 267 -17.77 13.24 25.27
N LYS A 268 -17.67 13.09 23.94
CA LYS A 268 -16.91 12.00 23.32
C LYS A 268 -15.41 12.12 23.63
N ALA A 269 -14.85 13.32 23.56
CA ALA A 269 -13.46 13.58 23.94
C ALA A 269 -13.23 13.30 25.43
N ARG A 270 -14.12 13.71 26.33
CA ARG A 270 -14.06 13.39 27.76
C ARG A 270 -14.11 11.88 28.01
N LYS A 271 -14.95 11.15 27.28
CA LYS A 271 -15.03 9.68 27.34
C LYS A 271 -13.78 8.98 26.78
N GLN A 272 -13.16 9.51 25.73
CA GLN A 272 -11.97 8.92 25.10
C GLN A 272 -10.65 9.31 25.76
N VAL A 273 -10.56 10.50 26.36
CA VAL A 273 -9.36 10.99 27.08
C VAL A 273 -9.30 10.46 28.51
N ARG A 274 -10.43 10.01 29.06
CA ARG A 274 -10.41 9.04 30.16
C ARG A 274 -9.85 7.73 29.61
N TYR A 275 -8.53 7.63 29.54
CA TYR A 275 -7.90 6.34 29.85
C TYR A 275 -8.57 5.87 31.14
N PRO A 276 -9.10 4.63 31.21
CA PRO A 276 -9.52 4.07 32.47
C PRO A 276 -8.27 4.00 33.35
N SER A 277 -8.00 5.09 34.06
CA SER A 277 -7.09 5.10 35.18
C SER A 277 -7.65 4.04 36.12
N THR A 278 -6.86 2.99 36.32
CA THR A 278 -7.14 1.88 37.24
C THR A 278 -7.45 2.37 38.66
N GLU A 279 -7.17 3.63 38.96
CA GLU A 279 -7.43 4.29 40.23
C GLU A 279 -8.93 4.50 40.51
N ASN A 280 -9.77 4.73 39.49
CA ASN A 280 -11.23 4.84 39.69
C ASN A 280 -11.95 3.48 39.69
N MET A 281 -11.33 2.41 39.16
CA MET A 281 -11.86 1.04 39.28
C MET A 281 -11.66 0.44 40.68
N LEU A 282 -10.85 1.07 41.53
CA LEU A 282 -10.69 0.67 42.93
C LEU A 282 -11.73 1.32 43.85
N ALA A 283 -12.40 2.39 43.41
CA ALA A 283 -13.40 3.11 44.20
C ALA A 283 -14.81 2.49 44.14
N GLU A 284 -15.19 1.93 42.99
CA GLU A 284 -16.35 1.05 42.86
C GLU A 284 -15.84 -0.38 42.82
N GLY A 285 -15.97 -1.13 43.92
CA GLY A 285 -15.44 -2.48 44.06
C GLY A 285 -15.91 -3.40 42.93
N VAL A 286 -15.08 -3.53 41.89
CA VAL A 286 -15.28 -4.45 40.77
C VAL A 286 -15.47 -5.84 41.35
N SER A 287 -16.62 -6.45 41.07
CA SER A 287 -16.92 -7.75 41.67
C SER A 287 -15.86 -8.76 41.22
N LYS A 288 -15.44 -9.66 42.12
CA LYS A 288 -14.44 -10.69 41.80
C LYS A 288 -14.78 -11.47 40.52
N LYS A 289 -16.08 -11.65 40.24
CA LYS A 289 -16.56 -12.29 39.00
C LYS A 289 -16.21 -11.49 37.74
N GLU A 290 -16.33 -10.17 37.77
CA GLU A 290 -15.97 -9.31 36.64
C GLU A 290 -14.45 -9.33 36.40
N LEU A 291 -13.66 -9.31 37.48
CA LEU A 291 -12.21 -9.45 37.40
C LEU A 291 -11.81 -10.80 36.80
N ASP A 292 -12.44 -11.90 37.23
CA ASP A 292 -12.19 -13.24 36.71
C ASP A 292 -12.60 -13.35 35.22
N THR A 293 -13.73 -12.74 34.83
CA THR A 293 -14.12 -12.69 33.41
C THR A 293 -13.13 -11.91 32.56
N LEU A 294 -12.68 -10.74 33.03
CA LEU A 294 -11.68 -9.94 32.32
C LEU A 294 -10.34 -10.67 32.24
N ALA A 295 -9.91 -11.32 33.33
CA ALA A 295 -8.69 -12.12 33.35
C ALA A 295 -8.76 -13.29 32.36
N SER A 296 -9.90 -13.98 32.27
CA SER A 296 -10.11 -15.05 31.30
C SER A 296 -10.11 -14.53 29.86
N GLU A 297 -10.69 -13.35 29.61
CA GLU A 297 -10.70 -12.73 28.28
C GLU A 297 -9.31 -12.27 27.86
N VAL A 298 -8.55 -11.66 28.78
CA VAL A 298 -7.15 -11.27 28.56
C VAL A 298 -6.31 -12.52 28.28
N LYS A 299 -6.48 -13.59 29.05
CA LYS A 299 -5.79 -14.86 28.81
C LYS A 299 -6.11 -15.43 27.43
N ARG A 300 -7.38 -15.41 27.01
CA ARG A 300 -7.81 -15.83 25.67
C ARG A 300 -7.21 -14.96 24.55
N LYS A 301 -7.13 -13.65 24.75
CA LYS A 301 -6.50 -12.72 23.79
C LYS A 301 -5.00 -12.96 23.70
N ILE A 302 -4.33 -13.22 24.83
CA ILE A 302 -2.90 -13.56 24.87
C ILE A 302 -2.64 -14.87 24.12
N THR A 303 -3.43 -15.92 24.35
CA THR A 303 -3.25 -17.20 23.63
C THR A 303 -3.49 -17.03 22.13
N SER A 304 -4.52 -16.29 21.74
CA SER A 304 -4.78 -16.00 20.32
C SER A 304 -3.64 -15.19 19.67
N LEU A 305 -3.08 -14.21 20.38
CA LEU A 305 -1.96 -13.42 19.87
C LEU A 305 -0.68 -14.25 19.76
N GLN A 306 -0.45 -15.16 20.72
CA GLN A 306 0.65 -16.13 20.67
C GLN A 306 0.49 -17.08 19.47
N GLU A 307 -0.70 -17.61 19.21
CA GLU A 307 -0.97 -18.47 18.05
C GLU A 307 -0.70 -17.76 16.72
N VAL A 308 -1.13 -16.49 16.58
CA VAL A 308 -0.86 -15.68 15.39
C VAL A 308 0.63 -15.39 15.25
N SER A 309 1.33 -15.09 16.35
CA SER A 309 2.79 -14.90 16.35
C SER A 309 3.51 -16.17 15.90
N ASP A 310 3.16 -17.33 16.46
CA ASP A 310 3.76 -18.62 16.11
C ASP A 310 3.48 -19.00 14.65
N LEU A 311 2.28 -18.71 14.14
CA LEU A 311 1.95 -18.89 12.73
C LEU A 311 2.81 -17.99 11.83
N SER A 312 3.01 -16.73 12.21
CA SER A 312 3.85 -15.79 11.45
C SER A 312 5.32 -16.22 11.40
N LEU A 313 5.86 -16.75 12.51
CA LEU A 313 7.21 -17.29 12.58
C LEU A 313 7.35 -18.56 11.73
N LYS A 314 6.35 -19.45 11.75
CA LYS A 314 6.31 -20.63 10.87
C LYS A 314 6.30 -20.25 9.39
N LEU A 315 5.50 -19.25 9.01
CA LEU A 315 5.44 -18.76 7.63
C LEU A 315 6.76 -18.14 7.20
N ALA A 316 7.39 -17.33 8.06
CA ALA A 316 8.69 -16.73 7.81
C ALA A 316 9.80 -17.77 7.66
N SER A 317 9.81 -18.80 8.50
CA SER A 317 10.75 -19.92 8.39
C SER A 317 10.54 -20.72 7.10
N SER A 318 9.28 -21.00 6.74
CA SER A 318 8.95 -21.72 5.51
C SER A 318 9.31 -20.93 4.25
N SER A 319 9.09 -19.61 4.25
CA SER A 319 9.49 -18.77 3.12
C SER A 319 11.01 -18.66 2.99
N GLN A 320 11.74 -18.58 4.11
CA GLN A 320 13.21 -18.61 4.10
C GLN A 320 13.75 -19.94 3.58
N GLN A 321 13.15 -21.08 3.98
CA GLN A 321 13.51 -22.40 3.43
C GLN A 321 13.25 -22.47 1.93
N ALA A 322 12.08 -22.03 1.47
CA ALA A 322 11.76 -22.00 0.04
C ALA A 322 12.75 -21.13 -0.76
N LEU A 323 13.12 -19.96 -0.24
CA LEU A 323 14.13 -19.10 -0.86
C LEU A 323 15.50 -19.76 -0.90
N THR A 324 15.89 -20.46 0.18
CA THR A 324 17.18 -21.16 0.24
C THR A 324 17.23 -22.30 -0.77
N SER A 325 16.14 -23.06 -0.93
CA SER A 325 16.01 -24.11 -1.95
C SER A 325 16.04 -23.54 -3.38
N VAL A 326 15.35 -22.43 -3.63
CA VAL A 326 15.40 -21.75 -4.94
C VAL A 326 16.81 -21.24 -5.24
N ILE A 327 17.51 -20.69 -4.25
CA ILE A 327 18.89 -20.21 -4.42
C ILE A 327 19.84 -21.39 -4.69
N SER A 328 19.68 -22.52 -4.02
CA SER A 328 20.52 -23.70 -4.25
C SER A 328 20.24 -24.39 -5.59
N GLU A 329 19.00 -24.31 -6.11
CA GLU A 329 18.65 -24.79 -7.45
C GLU A 329 19.12 -23.84 -8.57
N ILE A 330 19.01 -22.52 -8.38
CA ILE A 330 19.40 -21.52 -9.40
C ILE A 330 20.91 -21.31 -9.45
N LEU A 331 21.61 -21.41 -8.31
CA LEU A 331 23.06 -21.41 -8.25
C LEU A 331 23.54 -22.85 -8.03
N PRO A 332 23.68 -23.68 -9.08
CA PRO A 332 24.47 -24.89 -8.94
C PRO A 332 25.86 -24.48 -8.44
N PRO A 333 26.43 -25.17 -7.43
CA PRO A 333 27.74 -24.83 -6.90
C PRO A 333 28.72 -24.80 -8.07
N LYS A 334 29.35 -23.63 -8.28
CA LYS A 334 30.32 -23.35 -9.35
C LYS A 334 31.48 -24.36 -9.45
N SER A 335 31.62 -25.28 -8.49
CA SER A 335 32.66 -26.29 -8.43
C SER A 335 32.46 -27.49 -9.37
N LYS A 336 31.27 -27.75 -9.93
CA LYS A 336 31.08 -28.88 -10.87
C LYS A 336 31.08 -28.51 -12.36
N LEU A 337 31.11 -27.22 -12.70
CA LEU A 337 31.15 -26.73 -14.09
C LEU A 337 32.52 -26.20 -14.52
N GLN A 338 33.52 -26.23 -13.65
CA GLN A 338 34.92 -26.02 -14.06
C GLN A 338 35.50 -27.33 -14.60
N LEU A 339 35.01 -27.80 -15.75
CA LEU A 339 35.91 -28.55 -16.63
C LEU A 339 36.93 -27.52 -17.19
N PRO A 340 38.24 -27.81 -17.16
CA PRO A 340 39.24 -26.89 -17.69
C PRO A 340 38.98 -26.68 -19.17
N LEU A 341 38.61 -25.45 -19.55
CA LEU A 341 38.52 -25.05 -20.95
C LEU A 341 39.94 -25.02 -21.54
N PRO A 342 40.26 -25.82 -22.59
CA PRO A 342 41.39 -25.51 -23.42
C PRO A 342 41.09 -24.21 -24.19
N ALA A 343 41.91 -23.19 -23.97
CA ALA A 343 41.83 -21.91 -24.63
C ALA A 343 42.03 -22.08 -26.16
N THR A 344 40.94 -22.19 -26.91
CA THR A 344 40.94 -22.05 -28.38
C THR A 344 39.69 -21.29 -28.80
N GLN A 345 39.91 -20.19 -29.52
CA GLN A 345 38.99 -19.06 -29.68
C GLN A 345 37.86 -19.22 -30.72
N ASP A 346 37.65 -20.38 -31.34
CA ASP A 346 36.71 -20.50 -32.49
C ASP A 346 35.42 -21.30 -32.21
N GLY A 347 35.00 -21.40 -30.96
CA GLY A 347 34.00 -22.38 -30.52
C GLY A 347 32.58 -21.90 -30.20
N THR A 348 32.03 -20.86 -30.81
CA THR A 348 30.61 -20.49 -30.58
C THR A 348 29.62 -21.26 -31.46
N ARG A 349 30.09 -21.94 -32.51
CA ARG A 349 29.27 -22.81 -33.37
C ARG A 349 29.28 -24.23 -32.80
N GLY A 350 28.16 -24.64 -32.19
CA GLY A 350 27.98 -25.98 -31.60
C GLY A 350 27.90 -26.02 -30.07
N TYR A 351 27.89 -24.86 -29.38
CA TYR A 351 27.66 -24.81 -27.93
C TYR A 351 26.30 -25.41 -27.53
N VAL A 352 25.26 -25.13 -28.32
CA VAL A 352 23.91 -25.68 -28.14
C VAL A 352 23.90 -27.19 -28.40
N ASP A 353 24.69 -27.68 -29.36
CA ASP A 353 24.74 -29.10 -29.71
C ASP A 353 25.50 -29.92 -28.65
N ARG A 354 26.55 -29.34 -28.03
CA ARG A 354 27.23 -29.97 -26.88
C ARG A 354 26.34 -29.99 -25.63
N LEU A 355 25.57 -28.93 -25.38
CA LEU A 355 24.57 -28.92 -24.31
C LEU A 355 23.45 -29.94 -24.57
N ARG A 356 22.96 -30.06 -25.82
CA ARG A 356 22.00 -31.10 -26.19
C ARG A 356 22.60 -32.50 -26.03
N ALA A 357 23.82 -32.73 -26.47
CA ALA A 357 24.49 -34.03 -26.32
C ALA A 357 24.69 -34.41 -24.84
N GLY A 358 25.04 -33.45 -23.98
CA GLY A 358 25.14 -33.67 -22.54
C GLY A 358 23.82 -34.02 -21.88
N ILE A 359 22.72 -33.39 -22.31
CA ILE A 359 21.37 -33.70 -21.79
C ILE A 359 20.89 -35.07 -22.29
N VAL A 360 21.10 -35.40 -23.57
CA VAL A 360 20.69 -36.69 -24.16
C VAL A 360 21.47 -37.85 -23.55
N ASN A 361 22.78 -37.69 -23.31
CA ASN A 361 23.60 -38.73 -22.69
C ASN A 361 23.21 -38.96 -21.21
N ASN A 362 22.85 -37.90 -20.47
CA ASN A 362 22.38 -38.04 -19.09
C ASN A 362 20.98 -38.66 -18.96
N ILE A 363 20.14 -38.56 -20.01
CA ILE A 363 18.84 -39.21 -20.05
C ILE A 363 18.98 -40.69 -20.48
N GLY A 364 19.92 -41.00 -21.38
CA GLY A 364 20.19 -42.37 -21.84
C GLY A 364 20.75 -43.31 -20.76
N GLU A 365 21.51 -42.79 -19.79
CA GLU A 365 21.99 -43.60 -18.65
C GLU A 365 20.89 -43.90 -17.60
N ALA A 366 19.78 -43.14 -17.62
CA ALA A 366 18.66 -43.35 -16.69
C ALA A 366 17.69 -44.47 -17.14
N GLU A 367 17.71 -44.87 -18.42
CA GLU A 367 16.78 -45.88 -18.97
C GLU A 367 17.29 -47.33 -18.86
N GLN A 368 18.53 -47.58 -18.39
CA GLN A 368 19.07 -48.94 -18.24
C GLN A 368 18.87 -49.60 -16.86
N VAL A 369 18.18 -48.96 -15.91
CA VAL A 369 17.89 -49.57 -14.60
C VAL A 369 16.40 -49.85 -14.45
N ASN A 370 15.90 -50.79 -15.25
CA ASN A 370 14.63 -51.49 -15.01
C ASN A 370 14.78 -52.50 -13.86
N LYS A 371 15.19 -52.02 -12.67
CA LYS A 371 15.05 -52.75 -11.42
C LYS A 371 14.03 -51.97 -10.59
N PRO A 372 12.90 -52.57 -10.17
CA PRO A 372 11.94 -51.91 -9.29
C PRO A 372 12.63 -51.61 -7.96
N CYS A 373 13.18 -50.40 -7.86
CA CYS A 373 13.90 -49.93 -6.70
C CYS A 373 12.86 -49.51 -5.66
N THR A 374 12.52 -50.42 -4.76
CA THR A 374 11.77 -50.16 -3.52
C THR A 374 12.66 -49.43 -2.50
N THR A 375 13.35 -48.38 -2.94
CA THR A 375 13.97 -47.45 -2.01
C THR A 375 12.92 -46.48 -1.49
N PRO A 376 12.93 -46.17 -0.18
CA PRO A 376 11.96 -45.26 0.42
C PRO A 376 11.94 -43.94 -0.35
N LEU A 377 10.74 -43.44 -0.65
CA LEU A 377 10.50 -42.14 -1.29
C LEU A 377 11.54 -41.14 -0.78
N THR A 378 12.36 -40.63 -1.70
CA THR A 378 13.38 -39.64 -1.38
C THR A 378 12.69 -38.48 -0.66
N THR A 379 13.33 -37.94 0.38
CA THR A 379 12.81 -36.82 1.18
C THR A 379 12.33 -35.66 0.30
N PHE A 380 13.00 -35.46 -0.83
CA PHE A 380 12.63 -34.50 -1.87
C PHE A 380 11.22 -34.70 -2.45
N ASP A 381 10.80 -35.94 -2.70
CA ASP A 381 9.49 -36.27 -3.28
C ASP A 381 8.34 -36.00 -2.29
N GLN A 382 8.60 -36.19 -1.00
CA GLN A 382 7.65 -35.84 0.07
C GLN A 382 7.60 -34.33 0.29
N GLU A 383 8.74 -33.65 0.29
CA GLU A 383 8.84 -32.19 0.45
C GLU A 383 8.14 -31.46 -0.70
N THR A 384 8.38 -31.88 -1.96
CA THR A 384 7.73 -31.30 -3.14
C THR A 384 6.22 -31.50 -3.12
N ARG A 385 5.72 -32.68 -2.74
CA ARG A 385 4.27 -32.90 -2.56
C ARG A 385 3.69 -32.02 -1.46
N ARG A 386 4.41 -31.85 -0.35
CA ARG A 386 4.01 -30.98 0.76
C ARG A 386 3.95 -29.51 0.35
N ILE A 387 4.96 -29.01 -0.37
CA ILE A 387 5.03 -27.63 -0.88
C ILE A 387 3.90 -27.36 -1.87
N LEU A 388 3.59 -28.33 -2.73
CA LEU A 388 2.50 -28.23 -3.71
C LEU A 388 1.10 -28.45 -3.09
N GLY A 389 1.01 -28.78 -1.80
CA GLY A 389 -0.26 -29.09 -1.13
C GLY A 389 -0.94 -30.35 -1.67
N LEU A 390 -0.17 -31.29 -2.23
CA LEU A 390 -0.67 -32.54 -2.79
C LEU A 390 -0.60 -33.65 -1.74
N ASN A 391 -1.64 -34.50 -1.73
CA ASN A 391 -1.66 -35.70 -0.88
C ASN A 391 -0.46 -36.60 -1.19
N GLU A 392 0.05 -37.31 -0.18
CA GLU A 392 1.18 -38.24 -0.34
C GLU A 392 0.90 -39.34 -1.39
N ALA A 393 -0.36 -39.69 -1.61
CA ALA A 393 -0.80 -40.62 -2.65
C ALA A 393 -0.82 -40.03 -4.08
N ALA A 394 -0.44 -38.76 -4.28
CA ALA A 394 -0.41 -38.15 -5.60
C ALA A 394 0.66 -38.81 -6.47
N THR A 395 0.24 -39.21 -7.68
CA THR A 395 1.15 -39.77 -8.69
C THR A 395 2.14 -38.69 -9.15
N SER A 396 3.35 -39.10 -9.54
CA SER A 396 4.39 -38.20 -10.06
C SER A 396 3.92 -37.36 -11.25
N ALA A 397 3.05 -37.91 -12.10
CA ALA A 397 2.41 -37.17 -13.19
C ALA A 397 1.57 -35.98 -12.68
N LYS A 398 0.85 -36.15 -11.58
CA LYS A 398 0.07 -35.07 -10.96
C LYS A 398 0.99 -34.02 -10.33
N VAL A 399 2.06 -34.45 -9.66
CA VAL A 399 3.09 -33.54 -9.13
C VAL A 399 3.68 -32.68 -10.26
N LEU A 400 4.04 -33.30 -11.39
CA LEU A 400 4.59 -32.61 -12.56
C LEU A 400 3.61 -31.58 -13.16
N GLU A 401 2.32 -31.92 -13.30
CA GLU A 401 1.31 -30.97 -13.79
C GLU A 401 1.13 -29.78 -12.86
N GLU A 402 1.21 -29.98 -11.55
CA GLU A 402 1.08 -28.89 -10.58
C GLU A 402 2.32 -27.99 -10.53
N VAL A 403 3.50 -28.56 -10.69
CA VAL A 403 4.74 -27.79 -10.90
C VAL A 403 4.64 -26.98 -12.18
N LYS A 404 4.21 -27.57 -13.30
CA LYS A 404 4.00 -26.83 -14.57
C LYS A 404 3.01 -25.68 -14.39
N ARG A 405 1.90 -25.90 -13.69
CA ARG A 405 0.89 -24.87 -13.40
C ARG A 405 1.46 -23.76 -12.51
N MET A 406 2.26 -24.10 -11.51
CA MET A 406 2.93 -23.12 -10.65
C MET A 406 3.94 -22.27 -11.42
N ILE A 407 4.75 -22.89 -12.28
CA ILE A 407 5.69 -22.18 -13.16
C ILE A 407 4.95 -21.22 -14.09
N ARG A 408 3.85 -21.65 -14.71
CA ARG A 408 3.00 -20.77 -15.54
C ARG A 408 2.43 -19.60 -14.73
N SER A 409 1.95 -19.86 -13.51
CA SER A 409 1.43 -18.81 -12.61
C SER A 409 2.48 -17.76 -12.24
N VAL A 410 3.70 -18.21 -11.90
CA VAL A 410 4.82 -17.31 -11.61
C VAL A 410 5.20 -16.52 -12.86
N HIS A 411 5.32 -17.18 -14.00
CA HIS A 411 5.65 -16.52 -15.27
C HIS A 411 4.61 -15.46 -15.65
N ASN A 412 3.32 -15.75 -15.51
CA ASN A 412 2.24 -14.80 -15.77
C ASN A 412 2.29 -13.61 -14.82
N LYS A 413 2.58 -13.83 -13.52
CA LYS A 413 2.76 -12.74 -12.56
C LYS A 413 3.96 -11.86 -12.90
N THR A 414 5.09 -12.46 -13.29
CA THR A 414 6.29 -11.72 -13.68
C THR A 414 6.05 -10.94 -14.97
N GLN A 415 5.40 -11.53 -15.97
CA GLN A 415 5.01 -10.82 -17.19
C GLN A 415 4.03 -9.68 -16.89
N TYR A 416 3.03 -9.89 -16.03
CA TYR A 416 2.12 -8.83 -15.61
C TYR A 416 2.87 -7.68 -14.92
N LEU A 417 3.82 -7.98 -14.03
CA LEU A 417 4.66 -6.97 -13.39
C LEU A 417 5.54 -6.22 -14.40
N ASN A 418 6.08 -6.92 -15.40
CA ASN A 418 6.88 -6.31 -16.46
C ASN A 418 6.02 -5.43 -17.39
N VAL A 419 4.80 -5.85 -17.71
CA VAL A 419 3.84 -5.08 -18.51
C VAL A 419 3.31 -3.89 -17.71
N ALA A 420 3.04 -4.05 -16.41
CA ALA A 420 2.67 -2.96 -15.52
C ALA A 420 3.82 -1.97 -15.35
N ALA A 421 5.06 -2.43 -15.19
CA ALA A 421 6.25 -1.58 -15.15
C ALA A 421 6.48 -0.85 -16.49
N ALA A 422 6.21 -1.51 -17.62
CA ALA A 422 6.29 -0.91 -18.95
C ALA A 422 5.17 0.12 -19.21
N LYS A 423 3.95 -0.12 -18.72
CA LYS A 423 2.82 0.84 -18.77
C LYS A 423 2.98 2.00 -17.79
N VAL A 424 3.76 1.83 -16.73
CA VAL A 424 4.15 2.89 -15.77
C VAL A 424 5.39 3.68 -16.24
N ARG A 425 6.01 3.29 -17.36
CA ARG A 425 6.95 4.17 -18.09
C ARG A 425 6.11 5.20 -18.83
N PRO A 426 6.06 6.47 -18.39
CA PRO A 426 5.01 7.37 -18.83
C PRO A 426 5.31 7.82 -20.26
N ALA A 427 4.34 7.65 -21.14
CA ALA A 427 4.15 8.45 -22.35
C ALA A 427 3.79 9.92 -21.99
N LEU A 428 4.49 10.49 -21.03
CA LEU A 428 4.57 11.92 -20.78
C LEU A 428 5.97 12.33 -21.25
N SER A 429 6.13 12.45 -22.56
CA SER A 429 7.08 13.44 -23.08
C SER A 429 6.53 14.81 -22.68
N VAL A 430 6.76 15.18 -21.41
CA VAL A 430 6.71 16.57 -21.00
C VAL A 430 7.68 17.28 -21.96
N PRO A 431 7.25 18.34 -22.66
CA PRO A 431 8.16 19.12 -23.48
C PRO A 431 9.40 19.47 -22.64
N PRO A 432 10.63 19.36 -23.17
CA PRO A 432 11.85 19.53 -22.39
C PRO A 432 11.87 20.85 -21.59
N GLU A 433 11.21 21.89 -22.11
CA GLU A 433 11.02 23.19 -21.44
C GLU A 433 10.24 23.08 -20.11
N LYS A 434 9.24 22.20 -20.02
CA LYS A 434 8.46 21.98 -18.78
C LYS A 434 9.16 21.02 -17.82
N GLU A 435 10.06 20.17 -18.31
CA GLU A 435 10.88 19.30 -17.46
C GLU A 435 11.92 20.13 -16.71
N GLU A 436 12.53 21.12 -17.38
CA GLU A 436 13.48 22.05 -16.76
C GLU A 436 12.79 22.96 -15.72
N GLU A 437 11.57 23.45 -15.99
CA GLU A 437 10.77 24.19 -14.99
C GLU A 437 10.41 23.33 -13.77
N LEU A 438 10.05 22.06 -13.97
CA LEU A 438 9.73 21.14 -12.88
C LEU A 438 10.97 20.76 -12.06
N LEU A 439 12.12 20.58 -12.72
CA LEU A 439 13.40 20.36 -12.04
C LEU A 439 13.82 21.59 -11.25
N ALA A 440 13.70 22.79 -11.81
CA ALA A 440 13.98 24.03 -11.11
C ALA A 440 13.06 24.24 -9.90
N LEU A 441 11.76 23.93 -10.03
CA LEU A 441 10.80 23.98 -8.93
C LEU A 441 11.16 22.97 -7.82
N TYR A 442 11.53 21.75 -8.20
CA TYR A 442 11.96 20.73 -7.25
C TYR A 442 13.25 21.11 -6.53
N GLU A 443 14.25 21.62 -7.24
CA GLU A 443 15.50 22.10 -6.64
C GLU A 443 15.26 23.29 -5.71
N SER A 444 14.39 24.22 -6.08
CA SER A 444 13.99 25.34 -5.23
C SER A 444 13.34 24.84 -3.94
N GLN A 445 12.40 23.90 -4.05
CA GLN A 445 11.71 23.32 -2.88
C GLN A 445 12.69 22.53 -2.00
N LYS A 446 13.63 21.80 -2.61
CA LYS A 446 14.68 21.07 -1.91
C LYS A 446 15.57 22.04 -1.12
N ARG A 447 16.06 23.12 -1.72
CA ARG A 447 16.87 24.14 -1.04
C ARG A 447 16.11 24.79 0.12
N GLU A 448 14.83 25.10 -0.05
CA GLU A 448 13.99 25.66 1.02
C GLU A 448 13.86 24.69 2.20
N THR A 449 13.68 23.40 1.93
CA THR A 449 13.65 22.38 2.99
C THR A 449 15.00 22.21 3.68
N GLU A 450 16.10 22.21 2.92
CA GLU A 450 17.46 22.12 3.47
C GLU A 450 17.76 23.32 4.37
N GLU A 451 17.48 24.54 3.92
CA GLU A 451 17.66 25.77 4.71
C GLU A 451 16.79 25.78 5.98
N SER A 452 15.55 25.28 5.90
CA SER A 452 14.67 25.11 7.06
C SER A 452 15.23 24.11 8.06
N THR A 453 15.76 22.97 7.59
CA THR A 453 16.39 21.98 8.46
C THR A 453 17.68 22.49 9.08
N GLU A 454 18.50 23.23 8.34
CA GLU A 454 19.72 23.84 8.83
C GLU A 454 19.42 24.88 9.91
N LYS A 455 18.42 25.76 9.70
CA LYS A 455 17.94 26.72 10.70
C LYS A 455 17.42 26.04 11.97
N LEU A 456 16.76 24.89 11.84
CA LEU A 456 16.29 24.12 12.99
C LEU A 456 17.46 23.50 13.76
N LEU A 457 18.45 22.94 13.05
CA LEU A 457 19.64 22.34 13.66
C LEU A 457 20.48 23.40 14.38
N THR A 458 20.76 24.55 13.74
CA THR A 458 21.46 25.67 14.39
C THR A 458 20.72 26.19 15.61
N ARG A 459 19.38 26.32 15.57
CA ARG A 459 18.59 26.68 16.76
C ARG A 459 18.67 25.62 17.86
N LYS A 460 18.70 24.32 17.52
CA LYS A 460 18.83 23.24 18.49
C LYS A 460 20.22 23.21 19.12
N ILE A 461 21.27 23.45 18.34
CA ILE A 461 22.64 23.58 18.83
C ILE A 461 22.73 24.79 19.77
N ALA A 462 22.29 25.98 19.33
CA ALA A 462 22.27 27.17 20.17
C ALA A 462 21.45 26.98 21.46
N LYS A 463 20.32 26.24 21.40
CA LYS A 463 19.52 25.91 22.58
C LYS A 463 20.19 24.85 23.48
N ALA A 464 20.95 23.92 22.91
CA ALA A 464 21.77 22.99 23.68
C ALA A 464 22.95 23.71 24.35
N ASP A 465 23.55 24.70 23.69
CA ASP A 465 24.61 25.53 24.25
C ASP A 465 24.07 26.44 25.36
N LEU A 466 22.92 27.09 25.14
CA LEU A 466 22.28 27.98 26.12
C LEU A 466 21.61 27.21 27.27
N GLY A 467 20.97 26.07 27.00
CA GLY A 467 20.22 25.27 27.97
C GLY A 467 21.05 24.16 28.64
N GLY A 468 22.16 23.75 28.02
CA GLY A 468 23.10 22.79 28.59
C GLY A 468 23.78 23.34 29.84
N HIS A 469 24.09 24.64 29.88
CA HIS A 469 24.62 25.26 31.09
C HIS A 469 23.65 25.22 32.26
N GLY A 470 22.35 25.47 32.03
CA GLY A 470 21.34 25.37 33.08
C GLY A 470 21.18 23.96 33.62
N LEU A 471 21.11 22.96 32.74
CA LEU A 471 21.00 21.55 33.16
C LEU A 471 22.26 21.05 33.89
N VAL A 472 23.45 21.46 33.43
CA VAL A 472 24.72 21.16 34.11
C VAL A 472 24.75 21.81 35.49
N GLN A 473 24.32 23.07 35.60
CA GLN A 473 24.25 23.78 36.88
C GLN A 473 23.23 23.16 37.84
N ASP A 474 22.06 22.74 37.35
CA ASP A 474 21.06 22.03 38.14
C ASP A 474 21.58 20.67 38.64
N ILE A 475 22.32 19.94 37.79
CA ILE A 475 22.99 18.68 38.18
C ILE A 475 24.08 18.94 39.22
N GLU A 476 24.87 20.00 39.08
CA GLU A 476 25.89 20.39 40.06
C GLU A 476 25.26 20.79 41.41
N ILE A 477 24.13 21.50 41.40
CA ILE A 477 23.36 21.84 42.60
C ILE A 477 22.83 20.56 43.25
N LEU A 478 22.20 19.67 42.49
CA LEU A 478 21.73 18.38 42.99
C LEU A 478 22.86 17.52 43.57
N LEU A 479 24.04 17.51 42.94
CA LEU A 479 25.19 16.78 43.46
C LEU A 479 25.72 17.39 44.78
N LYS A 480 25.70 18.71 44.93
CA LYS A 480 26.01 19.38 46.20
C LYS A 480 24.99 19.05 47.29
N GLU A 481 23.70 19.14 46.97
CA GLU A 481 22.61 18.81 47.91
C GLU A 481 22.67 17.33 48.32
N VAL A 482 22.96 16.42 47.38
CA VAL A 482 23.18 14.99 47.69
C VAL A 482 24.40 14.83 48.59
N HIS A 483 25.48 15.58 48.38
CA HIS A 483 26.65 15.53 49.27
C HIS A 483 26.32 16.02 50.69
N ASP A 484 25.52 17.09 50.80
CA ASP A 484 25.05 17.63 52.08
C ASP A 484 24.11 16.65 52.81
N ILE A 485 23.20 15.98 52.07
CA ILE A 485 22.26 14.98 52.61
C ILE A 485 22.96 13.68 53.00
N VAL A 486 23.88 13.21 52.16
CA VAL A 486 24.65 11.98 52.42
C VAL A 486 25.56 12.17 53.63
N GLY A 487 25.78 13.42 54.06
CA GLY A 487 26.28 13.68 55.40
C GLY A 487 27.52 12.86 55.67
N ILE A 488 28.53 12.95 54.77
CA ILE A 488 29.91 12.72 55.20
C ILE A 488 30.25 13.93 56.07
N SER A 489 29.58 13.99 57.23
CA SER A 489 30.23 14.29 58.48
C SER A 489 31.46 13.40 58.47
N HIS A 490 32.56 13.91 57.93
CA HIS A 490 33.84 13.72 58.54
C HIS A 490 33.66 14.19 59.98
N ALA A 491 33.06 13.32 60.80
CA ALA A 491 33.31 13.26 62.20
C ALA A 491 34.81 13.09 62.28
N SER A 492 35.48 14.24 62.36
CA SER A 492 36.84 14.38 62.84
C SER A 492 36.87 13.60 64.14
N ASP A 493 37.38 12.39 64.04
CA ASP A 493 37.58 11.44 65.10
C ASP A 493 38.34 12.15 66.24
N PRO A 494 37.71 12.48 67.38
CA PRO A 494 38.38 13.10 68.50
C PRO A 494 38.98 11.98 69.37
N SER A 495 39.75 11.07 68.78
CA SER A 495 40.39 9.96 69.48
C SER A 495 41.92 10.00 69.44
N THR A 496 42.51 11.19 69.41
CA THR A 496 43.90 11.41 69.84
C THR A 496 44.02 12.59 70.78
N ARG A 497 43.44 12.47 71.98
CA ARG A 497 43.90 13.21 73.16
C ARG A 497 44.10 12.22 74.31
N LYS A 498 45.24 11.53 74.28
CA LYS A 498 45.83 10.87 75.45
C LYS A 498 47.20 11.49 75.70
N ARG A 499 47.34 11.93 76.96
CA ARG A 499 48.50 12.46 77.69
C ARG A 499 48.85 13.92 77.46
#